data_AF-A0A3A0A1M6-F1
#
_entry.id   AF-A0A3A0A1M6-F1
#
_cell.length_a   1.000
_cell.length_b   1.000
_cell.length_c   1.000
_cell.angle_alpha   90.00
_cell.angle_beta   90.00
_cell.angle_gamma   90.00
#
_symmetry.space_group_name_H-M   'P 1'
#
loop_
_entity.id
_entity.type
_entity.pdbx_description
1 polymer ?
#
loop_
_entity_poly.entity_id
_entity_poly.type
_entity_poly.pdbx_seq_one_letter_code
_entity_poly.pdbx_strand_id
1 'polypeptide(L)'
;MVEIEEIATPVPVEPAATPEAPAEPVAAAEMALAASVDTLAEAERTEAGQPAVLLLNTDALVLTAGEGETTVRVRVRDAIGRPVPGATVTFTGEGGSLNPTSATTDANGAAAVTFSAGSAAGQATILATVNELTRQAAVQIVKPNSSALGHTLSVSSSTARLDPGQQGSFTFTLRDAAGQPVAGELVSLFGSLGEMTAASALSDANGRVTATFRAGSAEGQAMITALAGYASVSVTVQIGDTTNPDQPDNPDEPDNPDQPDDPDGDVYRIFLPVTMN
;
A
#
# COMPACT_ATOMS: atom_id res chain seq x y z
N MET A 1 -109.16 3.13 -46.68
CA MET A 1 -108.19 2.11 -46.19
C MET A 1 -106.84 2.80 -46.18
N VAL A 2 -106.13 2.73 -45.07
CA VAL A 2 -105.05 3.63 -44.64
C VAL A 2 -103.74 3.32 -45.37
N GLU A 3 -102.99 4.33 -45.83
CA GLU A 3 -101.53 4.20 -46.01
C GLU A 3 -100.80 5.55 -45.80
N ILE A 4 -100.21 5.59 -44.60
CA ILE A 4 -99.04 6.28 -44.01
C ILE A 4 -98.08 7.08 -44.91
N GLU A 5 -97.71 8.26 -44.39
CA GLU A 5 -96.79 9.29 -44.91
C GLU A 5 -95.32 8.84 -44.97
N GLU A 6 -94.65 9.20 -46.08
CA GLU A 6 -93.23 9.00 -46.33
C GLU A 6 -92.39 10.17 -45.77
N ILE A 7 -91.38 9.82 -44.98
CA ILE A 7 -90.48 10.70 -44.23
C ILE A 7 -89.29 11.16 -45.09
N ALA A 8 -89.13 12.47 -45.25
CA ALA A 8 -87.96 13.09 -45.87
C ALA A 8 -86.73 13.04 -44.94
N THR A 9 -85.64 12.43 -45.41
CA THR A 9 -84.34 12.43 -44.72
C THR A 9 -83.48 13.64 -45.16
N PRO A 10 -82.82 14.36 -44.22
CA PRO A 10 -82.01 15.53 -44.54
C PRO A 10 -80.67 15.18 -45.22
N VAL A 11 -80.22 16.10 -46.08
CA VAL A 11 -78.91 16.07 -46.78
C VAL A 11 -77.78 16.33 -45.77
N PRO A 12 -76.75 15.47 -45.67
CA PRO A 12 -75.58 15.73 -44.83
C PRO A 12 -74.63 16.72 -45.49
N VAL A 13 -74.17 17.71 -44.70
CA VAL A 13 -73.18 18.72 -45.10
C VAL A 13 -71.77 18.11 -45.07
N GLU A 14 -71.01 18.32 -46.13
CA GLU A 14 -69.65 17.80 -46.35
C GLU A 14 -68.66 18.31 -45.28
N PRO A 15 -67.91 17.44 -44.56
CA PRO A 15 -66.82 17.87 -43.69
C PRO A 15 -65.56 18.21 -44.49
N ALA A 16 -64.91 19.30 -44.11
CA ALA A 16 -63.68 19.82 -44.73
C ALA A 16 -62.54 18.78 -44.79
N ALA A 17 -61.80 18.79 -45.91
CA ALA A 17 -60.61 17.98 -46.12
C ALA A 17 -59.50 18.30 -45.08
N THR A 18 -58.98 17.26 -44.44
CA THR A 18 -57.79 17.31 -43.59
C THR A 18 -56.57 16.87 -44.42
N PRO A 19 -55.42 17.57 -44.38
CA PRO A 19 -54.26 17.24 -45.21
C PRO A 19 -53.58 15.93 -44.80
N GLU A 20 -53.14 15.19 -45.82
CA GLU A 20 -52.38 13.94 -45.76
C GLU A 20 -51.00 14.14 -45.10
N ALA A 21 -50.69 13.33 -44.08
CA ALA A 21 -49.37 13.32 -43.44
C ALA A 21 -48.36 12.51 -44.31
N PRO A 22 -47.10 12.95 -44.45
CA PRO A 22 -46.10 12.24 -45.25
C PRO A 22 -45.67 10.92 -44.57
N ALA A 23 -45.42 9.90 -45.38
CA ALA A 23 -44.88 8.62 -44.95
C ALA A 23 -43.48 8.78 -44.32
N GLU A 24 -43.29 8.32 -43.08
CA GLU A 24 -41.96 8.20 -42.46
C GLU A 24 -41.22 6.94 -42.96
N PRO A 25 -39.89 6.99 -43.16
CA PRO A 25 -39.11 5.86 -43.67
C PRO A 25 -38.80 4.86 -42.54
N VAL A 26 -39.26 3.62 -42.70
CA VAL A 26 -39.05 2.49 -41.77
C VAL A 26 -37.57 2.02 -41.69
N ALA A 27 -36.66 2.60 -42.48
CA ALA A 27 -35.26 2.18 -42.54
C ALA A 27 -34.35 2.73 -41.42
N ALA A 28 -34.83 3.65 -40.57
CA ALA A 28 -34.01 4.24 -39.50
C ALA A 28 -34.14 3.53 -38.14
N ALA A 29 -35.15 2.66 -37.95
CA ALA A 29 -35.44 2.07 -36.65
C ALA A 29 -34.56 0.86 -36.28
N GLU A 30 -34.01 0.12 -37.25
CA GLU A 30 -33.21 -1.08 -36.95
C GLU A 30 -31.75 -0.78 -36.55
N MET A 31 -31.18 0.38 -36.88
CA MET A 31 -29.82 0.74 -36.42
C MET A 31 -29.77 1.28 -34.99
N ALA A 32 -30.90 1.63 -34.38
CA ALA A 32 -30.93 2.19 -33.02
C ALA A 32 -30.93 1.10 -31.92
N LEU A 33 -31.25 -0.15 -32.25
CA LEU A 33 -31.37 -1.23 -31.27
C LEU A 33 -30.05 -1.99 -31.02
N ALA A 34 -29.09 -1.93 -31.95
CA ALA A 34 -27.76 -2.52 -31.75
C ALA A 34 -26.81 -1.62 -30.94
N ALA A 35 -27.00 -0.29 -30.97
CA ALA A 35 -26.17 0.66 -30.22
C ALA A 35 -26.53 0.76 -28.73
N SER A 36 -27.69 0.25 -28.34
CA SER A 36 -28.24 0.35 -26.97
C SER A 36 -27.94 -0.86 -26.08
N VAL A 37 -27.39 -1.95 -26.63
CA VAL A 37 -26.97 -3.13 -25.84
C VAL A 37 -25.46 -3.08 -25.52
N ASP A 38 -24.63 -2.54 -26.42
CA ASP A 38 -23.19 -2.37 -26.19
C ASP A 38 -22.89 -1.30 -25.11
N THR A 39 -23.73 -0.28 -25.01
CA THR A 39 -23.55 0.83 -24.04
C THR A 39 -23.96 0.47 -22.61
N LEU A 40 -24.79 -0.57 -22.40
CA LEU A 40 -25.18 -1.03 -21.07
C LEU A 40 -24.24 -2.10 -20.51
N ALA A 41 -23.52 -2.84 -21.37
CA ALA A 41 -22.48 -3.78 -20.94
C ALA A 41 -21.17 -3.08 -20.52
N GLU A 42 -20.84 -1.94 -21.14
CA GLU A 42 -19.67 -1.14 -20.80
C GLU A 42 -19.83 -0.31 -19.50
N ALA A 43 -21.07 0.03 -19.12
CA ALA A 43 -21.36 0.79 -17.91
C ALA A 43 -21.11 -0.02 -16.62
N GLU A 44 -21.46 -1.31 -16.60
CA GLU A 44 -21.18 -2.18 -15.44
C GLU A 44 -19.70 -2.61 -15.33
N ARG A 45 -18.90 -2.41 -16.39
CA ARG A 45 -17.46 -2.69 -16.39
C ARG A 45 -16.59 -1.58 -15.80
N THR A 46 -17.14 -0.40 -15.54
CA THR A 46 -16.33 0.80 -15.24
C THR A 46 -16.60 1.42 -13.85
N GLU A 47 -17.66 1.02 -13.14
CA GLU A 47 -17.89 1.49 -11.77
C GLU A 47 -17.17 0.57 -10.77
N ALA A 48 -16.21 1.12 -10.04
CA ALA A 48 -15.54 0.38 -8.97
C ALA A 48 -16.58 -0.05 -7.93
N GLY A 49 -16.48 -1.29 -7.46
CA GLY A 49 -17.38 -1.79 -6.42
C GLY A 49 -17.22 -1.01 -5.12
N GLN A 50 -18.13 -1.26 -4.16
CA GLN A 50 -17.99 -0.67 -2.82
C GLN A 50 -16.65 -1.06 -2.18
N PRO A 51 -16.04 -0.17 -1.37
CA PRO A 51 -14.86 -0.49 -0.58
C PRO A 51 -15.06 -1.80 0.20
N ALA A 52 -14.16 -2.76 0.01
CA ALA A 52 -14.16 -4.04 0.74
C ALA A 52 -12.80 -4.35 1.38
N VAL A 53 -11.73 -3.76 0.84
CA VAL A 53 -10.36 -3.94 1.34
C VAL A 53 -9.73 -2.59 1.56
N LEU A 54 -9.17 -2.39 2.75
CA LEU A 54 -8.36 -1.24 3.12
C LEU A 54 -6.95 -1.72 3.49
N LEU A 55 -5.93 -1.14 2.85
CA LEU A 55 -4.53 -1.31 3.20
C LEU A 55 -3.99 0.01 3.74
N LEU A 56 -3.11 -0.04 4.74
CA LEU A 56 -2.53 1.12 5.43
C LEU A 56 -1.04 0.87 5.66
N ASN A 57 -0.21 1.84 5.28
CA ASN A 57 1.25 1.79 5.48
C ASN A 57 1.81 3.18 5.83
N THR A 58 2.96 3.23 6.51
CA THR A 58 3.73 4.46 6.77
C THR A 58 5.12 4.36 6.17
N ASP A 59 5.67 5.47 5.69
CA ASP A 59 7.04 5.50 5.15
C ASP A 59 8.12 5.34 6.22
N ALA A 60 7.84 5.83 7.43
CA ALA A 60 8.71 5.66 8.58
C ALA A 60 7.96 4.96 9.72
N LEU A 61 8.66 4.04 10.38
CA LEU A 61 8.22 3.38 11.60
C LEU A 61 8.76 4.05 12.87
N VAL A 62 9.72 4.97 12.74
CA VAL A 62 10.31 5.70 13.87
C VAL A 62 10.38 7.19 13.53
N LEU A 63 9.89 8.04 14.44
CA LEU A 63 9.85 9.49 14.28
C LEU A 63 10.45 10.22 15.48
N THR A 64 11.11 11.33 15.21
CA THR A 64 11.62 12.23 16.24
C THR A 64 10.49 12.99 16.93
N ALA A 65 10.46 12.99 18.25
CA ALA A 65 9.43 13.68 19.03
C ALA A 65 9.41 15.19 18.74
N GLY A 66 8.24 15.69 18.32
CA GLY A 66 7.98 17.11 18.07
C GLY A 66 8.45 17.64 16.72
N GLU A 67 9.20 16.86 15.93
CA GLU A 67 9.75 17.31 14.64
C GLU A 67 9.63 16.28 13.52
N GLY A 68 9.49 14.99 13.85
CA GLY A 68 9.43 13.91 12.88
C GLY A 68 8.07 13.85 12.17
N GLU A 69 8.10 13.61 10.87
CA GLU A 69 6.91 13.41 10.05
C GLU A 69 7.02 12.14 9.19
N THR A 70 5.90 11.50 8.91
CA THR A 70 5.80 10.41 7.94
C THR A 70 4.59 10.60 7.04
N THR A 71 4.70 10.18 5.80
CA THR A 71 3.54 9.98 4.94
C THR A 71 2.83 8.68 5.33
N VAL A 72 1.52 8.78 5.52
CA VAL A 72 0.60 7.66 5.71
C VAL A 72 -0.08 7.40 4.38
N ARG A 73 0.07 6.20 3.82
CA ARG A 73 -0.55 5.80 2.56
C ARG A 73 -1.63 4.76 2.80
N VAL A 74 -2.74 4.94 2.08
CA VAL A 74 -3.81 3.96 2.02
C VAL A 74 -4.06 3.52 0.59
N ARG A 75 -4.54 2.28 0.47
CA ARG A 75 -5.13 1.77 -0.78
C ARG A 75 -6.47 1.14 -0.47
N VAL A 76 -7.47 1.49 -1.26
CA VAL A 76 -8.84 0.99 -1.16
C VAL A 76 -9.14 0.15 -2.40
N ARG A 77 -9.61 -1.06 -2.18
CA ARG A 77 -10.03 -1.99 -3.23
C ARG A 77 -11.42 -2.55 -2.95
N ASP A 78 -12.11 -2.94 -4.01
CA ASP A 78 -13.38 -3.66 -3.92
C ASP A 78 -13.16 -5.16 -3.62
N ALA A 79 -14.25 -5.91 -3.49
CA ALA A 79 -14.21 -7.33 -3.11
C ALA A 79 -13.49 -8.23 -4.14
N ILE A 80 -13.38 -7.77 -5.39
CA ILE A 80 -12.69 -8.50 -6.47
C ILE A 80 -11.30 -7.91 -6.77
N GLY A 81 -10.81 -7.01 -5.90
CA GLY A 81 -9.46 -6.46 -5.96
C GLY A 81 -9.27 -5.25 -6.87
N ARG A 82 -10.33 -4.69 -7.47
CA ARG A 82 -10.24 -3.48 -8.30
C ARG A 82 -10.04 -2.23 -7.43
N PRO A 83 -9.26 -1.23 -7.88
CA PRO A 83 -9.11 0.03 -7.15
C PRO A 83 -10.45 0.77 -7.06
N VAL A 84 -10.73 1.40 -5.91
CA VAL A 84 -11.94 2.20 -5.70
C VAL A 84 -11.58 3.67 -5.67
N PRO A 85 -11.74 4.43 -6.76
CA PRO A 85 -11.57 5.88 -6.78
C PRO A 85 -12.72 6.60 -6.08
N GLY A 86 -12.46 7.81 -5.58
CA GLY A 86 -13.50 8.67 -5.00
C GLY A 86 -13.97 8.27 -3.59
N ALA A 87 -13.45 7.19 -3.01
CA ALA A 87 -13.71 6.81 -1.63
C ALA A 87 -13.03 7.78 -0.66
N THR A 88 -13.81 8.30 0.30
CA THR A 88 -13.31 9.17 1.37
C THR A 88 -12.76 8.34 2.52
N VAL A 89 -11.48 8.54 2.84
CA VAL A 89 -10.79 7.91 3.97
C VAL A 89 -10.65 8.92 5.09
N THR A 90 -11.09 8.57 6.30
CA THR A 90 -10.88 9.36 7.51
C THR A 90 -9.72 8.79 8.31
N PHE A 91 -8.91 9.66 8.89
CA PHE A 91 -7.74 9.30 9.67
C PHE A 91 -7.86 9.85 11.07
N THR A 92 -7.58 9.00 12.06
CA THR A 92 -7.39 9.42 13.45
C THR A 92 -6.04 8.92 13.93
N GLY A 93 -5.46 9.62 14.89
CA GLY A 93 -4.16 9.25 15.40
C GLY A 93 -3.97 9.68 16.85
N GLU A 94 -3.22 8.88 17.58
CA GLU A 94 -2.78 9.16 18.94
C GLU A 94 -1.25 9.31 18.95
N GLY A 95 -0.74 10.24 19.76
CA GLY A 95 0.70 10.55 19.85
C GLY A 95 1.20 11.59 18.85
N GLY A 96 0.35 12.13 17.97
CA GLY A 96 0.71 13.17 16.99
C GLY A 96 -0.51 13.83 16.36
N SER A 97 -0.31 14.52 15.24
CA SER A 97 -1.37 15.15 14.44
C SER A 97 -1.34 14.69 12.98
N LEU A 98 -2.52 14.63 12.37
CA LEU A 98 -2.70 14.27 10.95
C LEU A 98 -3.13 15.51 10.18
N ASN A 99 -2.53 15.73 9.01
CA ASN A 99 -2.92 16.79 8.10
C ASN A 99 -2.82 16.33 6.64
N PRO A 100 -3.93 16.31 5.89
CA PRO A 100 -5.32 16.46 6.35
C PRO A 100 -5.78 15.25 7.20
N THR A 101 -6.90 15.36 7.91
CA THR A 101 -7.53 14.24 8.66
C THR A 101 -8.45 13.38 7.80
N SER A 102 -8.62 13.73 6.52
CA SER A 102 -9.31 12.91 5.53
C SER A 102 -8.71 13.12 4.15
N ALA A 103 -8.79 12.11 3.30
CA ALA A 103 -8.35 12.17 1.91
C ALA A 103 -9.26 11.32 1.02
N THR A 104 -9.46 11.76 -0.22
CA THR A 104 -10.22 11.01 -1.24
C THR A 104 -9.26 10.22 -2.11
N THR A 105 -9.61 8.99 -2.40
CA THR A 105 -8.81 8.08 -3.24
C THR A 105 -8.78 8.50 -4.71
N ASP A 106 -7.62 8.34 -5.34
CA ASP A 106 -7.38 8.60 -6.75
C ASP A 106 -7.86 7.44 -7.66
N ALA A 107 -7.61 7.53 -8.97
CA ALA A 107 -7.94 6.49 -9.95
C ALA A 107 -7.37 5.09 -9.63
N ASN A 108 -6.31 5.02 -8.83
CA ASN A 108 -5.66 3.78 -8.40
C ASN A 108 -6.16 3.32 -7.01
N GLY A 109 -7.19 3.96 -6.47
CA GLY A 109 -7.71 3.70 -5.13
C GLY A 109 -6.74 4.13 -4.03
N ALA A 110 -5.78 5.01 -4.32
CA ALA A 110 -4.76 5.42 -3.37
C ALA A 110 -5.06 6.80 -2.77
N ALA A 111 -4.77 6.98 -1.48
CA ALA A 111 -4.78 8.28 -0.83
C ALA A 111 -3.61 8.39 0.15
N ALA A 112 -3.23 9.62 0.48
CA ALA A 112 -2.13 9.88 1.40
C ALA A 112 -2.39 11.11 2.29
N VAL A 113 -1.88 11.05 3.52
CA VAL A 113 -1.88 12.16 4.48
C VAL A 113 -0.54 12.21 5.20
N THR A 114 -0.22 13.33 5.84
CA THR A 114 0.99 13.45 6.67
C THR A 114 0.63 13.26 8.15
N PHE A 115 1.40 12.42 8.84
CA PHE A 115 1.40 12.32 10.29
C PHE A 115 2.64 13.02 10.86
N SER A 116 2.42 14.00 11.73
CA SER A 116 3.49 14.72 12.45
C SER A 116 3.51 14.27 13.90
N ALA A 117 4.70 13.90 14.39
CA ALA A 117 4.90 13.38 15.73
C ALA A 117 4.69 14.46 16.81
N GLY A 118 4.00 14.11 17.89
CA GLY A 118 3.92 14.95 19.09
C GLY A 118 5.23 14.95 19.89
N SER A 119 5.30 15.79 20.92
CA SER A 119 6.51 15.94 21.75
C SER A 119 6.74 14.82 22.77
N ALA A 120 5.75 13.93 22.94
CA ALA A 120 5.83 12.78 23.84
C ALA A 120 6.43 11.58 23.11
N ALA A 121 7.43 10.95 23.72
CA ALA A 121 7.96 9.69 23.22
C ALA A 121 7.03 8.53 23.60
N GLY A 122 6.94 7.52 22.74
CA GLY A 122 6.03 6.40 22.91
C GLY A 122 5.54 5.88 21.56
N GLN A 123 4.78 4.79 21.60
CA GLN A 123 4.10 4.30 20.39
C GLN A 123 2.94 5.24 20.05
N ALA A 124 2.94 5.74 18.82
CA ALA A 124 1.83 6.41 18.19
C ALA A 124 1.02 5.42 17.38
N THR A 125 -0.30 5.58 17.41
CA THR A 125 -1.24 4.75 16.67
C THR A 125 -1.94 5.60 15.63
N ILE A 126 -2.05 5.10 14.41
CA ILE A 126 -2.77 5.75 13.30
C ILE A 126 -3.86 4.79 12.84
N LEU A 127 -5.11 5.26 12.82
CA LEU A 127 -6.24 4.54 12.28
C LEU A 127 -6.70 5.18 10.98
N ALA A 128 -6.99 4.36 9.98
CA ALA A 128 -7.66 4.75 8.75
C ALA A 128 -8.99 4.05 8.66
N THR A 129 -10.04 4.79 8.31
CA THR A 129 -11.40 4.27 8.19
C THR A 129 -12.01 4.68 6.84
N VAL A 130 -12.60 3.70 6.15
CA VAL A 130 -13.39 3.90 4.93
C VAL A 130 -14.69 3.13 5.10
N ASN A 131 -15.83 3.83 5.15
CA ASN A 131 -17.11 3.23 5.53
C ASN A 131 -16.99 2.49 6.87
N GLU A 132 -17.18 1.17 6.89
CA GLU A 132 -17.07 0.30 8.07
C GLU A 132 -15.70 -0.41 8.17
N LEU A 133 -14.79 -0.18 7.22
CA LEU A 133 -13.46 -0.79 7.20
C LEU A 133 -12.49 0.06 8.01
N THR A 134 -11.86 -0.53 9.02
CA THR A 134 -10.81 0.11 9.81
C THR A 134 -9.49 -0.66 9.73
N ARG A 135 -8.39 0.09 9.63
CA ARG A 135 -7.01 -0.42 9.70
C ARG A 135 -6.17 0.44 10.62
N GLN A 136 -5.16 -0.19 11.22
CA GLN A 136 -4.26 0.44 12.17
C GLN A 136 -2.81 0.29 11.71
N ALA A 137 -2.03 1.35 11.88
CA ALA A 137 -0.58 1.36 11.79
C ALA A 137 0.01 1.91 13.09
N ALA A 138 1.22 1.47 13.43
CA ALA A 138 1.94 1.94 14.61
C ALA A 138 3.27 2.57 14.19
N VAL A 139 3.62 3.68 14.82
CA VAL A 139 4.88 4.41 14.63
C VAL A 139 5.49 4.67 16.00
N GLN A 140 6.79 4.45 16.15
CA GLN A 140 7.50 4.71 17.39
C GLN A 140 8.02 6.15 17.42
N ILE A 141 7.52 6.96 18.35
CA ILE A 141 8.04 8.31 18.60
C ILE A 141 9.15 8.24 19.64
N VAL A 142 10.27 8.87 19.34
CA VAL A 142 11.50 8.81 20.14
C VAL A 142 12.00 10.22 20.43
N LYS A 143 12.41 10.47 21.68
CA LYS A 143 13.05 11.74 22.05
C LYS A 143 14.54 11.63 21.72
N PRO A 144 15.12 12.60 20.99
CA PRO A 144 16.57 12.72 20.86
C PRO A 144 17.20 12.72 22.24
N ASN A 145 18.23 11.88 22.42
CA ASN A 145 19.06 11.84 23.61
C ASN A 145 20.22 12.85 23.56
N SER A 146 20.31 13.60 22.46
CA SER A 146 21.35 14.59 22.17
C SER A 146 20.72 15.76 21.42
N SER A 147 21.16 16.98 21.74
CA SER A 147 20.76 18.21 21.03
C SER A 147 21.71 18.57 19.90
N ALA A 148 22.69 17.72 19.60
CA ALA A 148 23.64 17.96 18.53
C ALA A 148 22.95 17.86 17.16
N LEU A 149 23.01 18.94 16.39
CA LEU A 149 22.44 19.03 15.05
C LEU A 149 23.51 18.73 14.00
N GLY A 150 23.09 18.21 12.85
CA GLY A 150 23.98 17.90 11.73
C GLY A 150 24.80 16.63 11.90
N HIS A 151 24.55 15.83 12.94
CA HIS A 151 25.04 14.46 13.01
C HIS A 151 24.43 13.62 11.88
N THR A 152 25.22 12.70 11.35
CA THR A 152 24.81 11.74 10.34
C THR A 152 25.04 10.34 10.85
N LEU A 153 24.05 9.47 10.63
CA LEU A 153 24.12 8.07 10.98
C LEU A 153 24.14 7.26 9.69
N SER A 154 25.09 6.34 9.59
CA SER A 154 25.22 5.42 8.47
C SER A 154 25.17 3.99 8.98
N VAL A 155 24.65 3.07 8.19
CA VAL A 155 24.58 1.65 8.53
C VAL A 155 25.41 0.86 7.52
N SER A 156 26.14 -0.14 8.02
CA SER A 156 26.86 -1.11 7.22
C SER A 156 26.53 -2.50 7.74
N SER A 157 26.02 -3.36 6.84
CA SER A 157 25.79 -4.78 7.11
C SER A 157 25.93 -5.57 5.82
N SER A 158 26.43 -6.80 5.94
CA SER A 158 26.37 -7.81 4.87
C SER A 158 25.11 -8.68 4.97
N THR A 159 24.23 -8.41 5.94
CA THR A 159 23.03 -9.20 6.20
C THR A 159 21.84 -8.63 5.42
N ALA A 160 21.64 -9.12 4.20
CA ALA A 160 20.45 -8.77 3.40
C ALA A 160 19.25 -9.68 3.71
N ARG A 161 19.51 -10.91 4.17
CA ARG A 161 18.52 -11.95 4.40
C ARG A 161 18.86 -12.76 5.65
N LEU A 162 17.82 -13.15 6.41
CA LEU A 162 17.89 -14.02 7.57
C LEU A 162 16.76 -15.05 7.50
N ASP A 163 17.00 -16.26 7.96
CA ASP A 163 15.91 -17.21 8.20
C ASP A 163 15.32 -17.00 9.61
N PRO A 164 14.09 -17.47 9.88
CA PRO A 164 13.49 -17.39 11.20
C PRO A 164 14.43 -17.87 12.33
N GLY A 165 14.63 -17.03 13.35
CA GLY A 165 15.53 -17.33 14.47
C GLY A 165 17.03 -17.14 14.21
N GLN A 166 17.45 -16.77 12.99
CA GLN A 166 18.84 -16.38 12.70
C GLN A 166 19.17 -14.99 13.24
N GLN A 167 20.47 -14.68 13.31
CA GLN A 167 20.98 -13.40 13.77
C GLN A 167 21.81 -12.71 12.70
N GLY A 168 21.61 -11.41 12.54
CA GLY A 168 22.41 -10.53 11.68
C GLY A 168 23.15 -9.48 12.50
N SER A 169 24.34 -9.10 12.05
CA SER A 169 25.12 -8.02 12.67
C SER A 169 25.08 -6.74 11.84
N PHE A 170 24.91 -5.61 12.52
CA PHE A 170 24.78 -4.28 11.93
C PHE A 170 25.75 -3.35 12.63
N THR A 171 26.54 -2.62 11.84
CA THR A 171 27.42 -1.57 12.36
C THR A 171 26.88 -0.22 11.94
N PHE A 172 26.51 0.58 12.92
CA PHE A 172 26.10 1.97 12.75
C PHE A 172 27.30 2.87 13.01
N THR A 173 27.55 3.84 12.13
CA THR A 173 28.62 4.82 12.30
C THR A 173 28.03 6.22 12.38
N LEU A 174 28.24 6.88 13.51
CA LEU A 174 27.83 8.24 13.83
C LEU A 174 28.97 9.22 13.55
N ARG A 175 28.68 10.22 12.73
CA ARG A 175 29.61 11.30 12.40
C ARG A 175 28.97 12.65 12.64
N ASP A 176 29.77 13.64 13.03
CA ASP A 176 29.31 15.02 13.15
C ASP A 176 29.17 15.70 11.77
N ALA A 177 28.75 16.96 11.78
CA ALA A 177 28.59 17.76 10.56
C ALA A 177 29.91 17.99 9.80
N ALA A 178 31.07 17.87 10.47
CA ALA A 178 32.39 17.95 9.87
C ALA A 178 32.92 16.58 9.39
N GLY A 179 32.13 15.51 9.55
CA GLY A 179 32.47 14.14 9.19
C GLY A 179 33.34 13.42 10.22
N GLN A 180 33.61 14.01 11.39
CA GLN A 180 34.40 13.40 12.46
C GLN A 180 33.56 12.38 13.24
N PRO A 181 34.17 11.28 13.73
CA PRO A 181 33.46 10.30 14.54
C PRO A 181 33.01 10.90 15.89
N VAL A 182 31.79 10.59 16.30
CA VAL A 182 31.25 11.05 17.59
C VAL A 182 31.22 9.91 18.59
N ALA A 183 32.07 9.97 19.60
CA ALA A 183 32.20 8.94 20.64
C ALA A 183 31.36 9.24 21.89
N GLY A 184 30.87 8.19 22.55
CA GLY A 184 30.14 8.28 23.81
C GLY A 184 28.68 8.76 23.67
N GLU A 185 28.15 8.79 22.45
CA GLU A 185 26.75 9.16 22.21
C GLU A 185 25.88 7.91 22.21
N LEU A 186 24.71 7.99 22.87
CA LEU A 186 23.78 6.88 22.96
C LEU A 186 23.06 6.72 21.61
N VAL A 187 23.04 5.50 21.08
CA VAL A 187 22.31 5.15 19.87
C VAL A 187 21.21 4.18 20.26
N SER A 188 19.95 4.56 20.02
CA SER A 188 18.77 3.73 20.22
C SER A 188 18.51 2.89 18.97
N LEU A 189 18.10 1.64 19.17
CA LEU A 189 17.99 0.63 18.13
C LEU A 189 16.61 -0.01 18.15
N PHE A 190 15.99 -0.11 16.98
CA PHE A 190 14.66 -0.66 16.78
C PHE A 190 14.71 -1.68 15.65
N GLY A 191 13.92 -2.74 15.77
CA GLY A 191 13.74 -3.75 14.72
C GLY A 191 12.28 -4.17 14.65
N SER A 192 11.75 -4.38 13.44
CA SER A 192 10.47 -5.05 13.21
C SER A 192 10.68 -6.53 12.88
N LEU A 193 9.65 -7.36 13.06
CA LEU A 193 9.67 -8.82 12.78
C LEU A 193 10.84 -9.57 13.47
N GLY A 194 11.27 -9.08 14.63
CA GLY A 194 12.36 -9.64 15.40
C GLY A 194 12.75 -8.71 16.55
N GLU A 195 13.90 -8.98 17.15
CA GLU A 195 14.37 -8.23 18.32
C GLU A 195 15.82 -7.81 18.16
N MET A 196 16.13 -6.58 18.59
CA MET A 196 17.50 -6.13 18.76
C MET A 196 18.07 -6.73 20.05
N THR A 197 19.26 -7.35 20.00
CA THR A 197 19.93 -7.91 21.18
C THR A 197 20.22 -6.83 22.23
N ALA A 198 20.42 -5.59 21.79
CA ALA A 198 20.45 -4.41 22.64
C ALA A 198 19.54 -3.33 22.05
N ALA A 199 18.65 -2.78 22.87
CA ALA A 199 17.77 -1.67 22.46
C ALA A 199 18.52 -0.33 22.36
N SER A 200 19.72 -0.24 22.93
CA SER A 200 20.62 0.91 22.77
C SER A 200 22.06 0.57 23.13
N ALA A 201 23.01 1.36 22.63
CA ALA A 201 24.43 1.28 22.96
C ALA A 201 25.14 2.63 22.76
N LEU A 202 26.22 2.87 23.50
CA LEU A 202 27.07 4.07 23.33
C LEU A 202 28.04 3.87 22.16
N SER A 203 28.26 4.91 21.35
CA SER A 203 29.25 4.91 20.28
C SER A 203 30.68 4.84 20.82
N ASP A 204 31.54 4.08 20.14
CA ASP A 204 32.96 3.93 20.50
C ASP A 204 33.81 5.15 20.06
N ALA A 205 35.12 5.10 20.28
CA ALA A 205 36.06 6.16 19.89
C ALA A 205 36.07 6.47 18.38
N ASN A 206 35.57 5.56 17.54
CA ASN A 206 35.43 5.72 16.10
C ASN A 206 33.98 6.06 15.69
N GLY A 207 33.13 6.39 16.65
CA GLY A 207 31.72 6.70 16.44
C GLY A 207 30.88 5.49 16.04
N ARG A 208 31.36 4.25 16.30
CA ARG A 208 30.67 3.04 15.88
C ARG A 208 29.84 2.43 16.99
N VAL A 209 28.69 1.88 16.61
CA VAL A 209 27.84 1.01 17.42
C VAL A 209 27.60 -0.27 16.65
N THR A 210 27.96 -1.41 17.24
CA THR A 210 27.64 -2.72 16.66
C THR A 210 26.48 -3.32 17.41
N ALA A 211 25.47 -3.76 16.67
CA ALA A 211 24.30 -4.40 17.22
C ALA A 211 24.00 -5.70 16.47
N THR A 212 23.35 -6.61 17.17
CA THR A 212 22.84 -7.86 16.59
C THR A 212 21.32 -7.80 16.59
N PHE A 213 20.72 -8.19 15.47
CA PHE A 213 19.29 -8.36 15.31
C PHE A 213 18.98 -9.85 15.18
N ARG A 214 18.00 -10.35 15.94
CA ARG A 214 17.51 -11.72 15.87
C ARG A 214 16.17 -11.72 15.15
N ALA A 215 16.10 -12.42 14.03
CA ALA A 215 14.87 -12.61 13.27
C ALA A 215 13.81 -13.35 14.11
N GLY A 216 12.58 -12.86 14.08
CA GLY A 216 11.43 -13.53 14.67
C GLY A 216 10.99 -14.74 13.86
N SER A 217 9.84 -15.31 14.22
CA SER A 217 9.22 -16.43 13.50
C SER A 217 8.36 -15.99 12.31
N ALA A 218 8.04 -14.70 12.21
CA ALA A 218 7.25 -14.15 11.12
C ALA A 218 8.15 -13.83 9.92
N GLU A 219 7.80 -14.37 8.77
CA GLU A 219 8.48 -14.11 7.50
C GLU A 219 8.01 -12.78 6.89
N GLY A 220 8.87 -12.14 6.10
CA GLY A 220 8.62 -10.84 5.47
C GLY A 220 9.77 -9.85 5.62
N GLN A 221 9.54 -8.59 5.28
CA GLN A 221 10.56 -7.54 5.36
C GLN A 221 10.65 -6.96 6.77
N ALA A 222 11.73 -7.28 7.48
CA ALA A 222 12.10 -6.64 8.73
C ALA A 222 12.77 -5.28 8.44
N MET A 223 12.42 -4.26 9.20
CA MET A 223 13.01 -2.93 9.14
C MET A 223 13.79 -2.69 10.43
N ILE A 224 15.06 -2.35 10.30
CA ILE A 224 15.96 -2.04 11.41
C ILE A 224 16.26 -0.55 11.34
N THR A 225 16.02 0.16 12.45
CA THR A 225 16.21 1.60 12.55
C THR A 225 17.11 1.93 13.72
N ALA A 226 18.08 2.80 13.49
CA ALA A 226 18.93 3.37 14.53
C ALA A 226 18.71 4.88 14.63
N LEU A 227 18.77 5.41 15.86
CA LEU A 227 18.59 6.82 16.17
C LEU A 227 19.70 7.28 17.14
N ALA A 228 20.38 8.36 16.82
CA ALA A 228 21.35 9.03 17.67
C ALA A 228 21.06 10.54 17.66
N GLY A 229 20.52 11.07 18.76
CA GLY A 229 19.98 12.43 18.76
C GLY A 229 18.91 12.61 17.68
N TYR A 230 19.19 13.51 16.72
CA TYR A 230 18.35 13.77 15.55
C TYR A 230 18.75 12.97 14.30
N ALA A 231 19.88 12.27 14.33
CA ALA A 231 20.32 11.44 13.22
C ALA A 231 19.57 10.10 13.25
N SER A 232 18.99 9.70 12.12
CA SER A 232 18.33 8.40 11.95
C SER A 232 18.79 7.70 10.69
N VAL A 233 18.80 6.38 10.71
CA VAL A 233 19.03 5.54 9.52
C VAL A 233 18.20 4.27 9.63
N SER A 234 17.67 3.80 8.50
CA SER A 234 16.94 2.54 8.43
C SER A 234 17.47 1.63 7.33
N VAL A 235 17.39 0.33 7.54
CA VAL A 235 17.72 -0.72 6.57
C VAL A 235 16.69 -1.83 6.62
N THR A 236 16.38 -2.44 5.48
CA THR A 236 15.46 -3.57 5.38
C THR A 236 16.22 -4.88 5.26
N VAL A 237 15.73 -5.94 5.90
CA VAL A 237 16.27 -7.30 5.89
C VAL A 237 15.13 -8.26 5.58
N GLN A 238 15.33 -9.16 4.63
CA GLN A 238 14.33 -10.18 4.30
C GLN A 238 14.38 -11.32 5.32
N ILE A 239 13.24 -11.66 5.93
CA ILE A 239 13.08 -12.80 6.84
C ILE A 239 12.38 -13.94 6.12
N GLY A 240 13.02 -15.09 6.01
CA GLY A 240 12.52 -16.26 5.27
C GLY A 240 12.44 -16.04 3.76
N ASP A 241 11.91 -17.04 3.05
CA ASP A 241 11.58 -16.95 1.62
C ASP A 241 10.18 -16.37 1.45
N THR A 242 10.05 -15.20 0.83
CA THR A 242 8.73 -14.66 0.42
C THR A 242 8.19 -15.30 -0.84
N THR A 243 8.62 -16.52 -1.19
CA THR A 243 7.96 -17.31 -2.24
C THR A 243 6.60 -17.72 -1.70
N ASN A 244 5.60 -16.86 -1.95
CA ASN A 244 4.16 -17.08 -1.83
C ASN A 244 3.72 -18.26 -0.93
N PRO A 245 3.23 -18.04 0.30
CA PRO A 245 2.70 -19.13 1.14
C PRO A 245 1.46 -19.83 0.55
N ASP A 246 0.86 -19.30 -0.53
CA ASP A 246 -0.32 -19.87 -1.20
C ASP A 246 0.00 -20.64 -2.49
N GLN A 247 1.27 -20.85 -2.86
CA GLN A 247 1.58 -21.75 -3.97
C GLN A 247 2.01 -23.11 -3.41
N PRO A 248 1.14 -24.13 -3.38
CA PRO A 248 1.63 -25.48 -3.23
C PRO A 248 2.61 -25.72 -4.38
N ASP A 249 3.83 -26.16 -4.05
CA ASP A 249 4.77 -26.70 -5.03
C ASP A 249 3.99 -27.67 -5.91
N ASN A 250 3.66 -27.27 -7.14
CA ASN A 250 2.98 -28.13 -8.07
C ASN A 250 4.07 -29.07 -8.59
N PRO A 251 4.11 -30.35 -8.19
CA PRO A 251 5.16 -31.27 -8.64
C PRO A 251 4.95 -31.69 -10.10
N ASP A 252 3.87 -31.23 -10.74
CA ASP A 252 3.39 -31.66 -12.04
C ASP A 252 3.36 -30.51 -13.08
N GLU A 253 4.27 -29.53 -13.01
CA GLU A 253 4.47 -28.63 -14.15
C GLU A 253 5.38 -29.32 -15.18
N PRO A 254 4.88 -29.70 -16.38
CA PRO A 254 5.73 -30.27 -17.41
C PRO A 254 6.71 -29.20 -17.89
N ASP A 255 8.01 -29.54 -17.88
CA ASP A 255 9.09 -28.72 -18.41
C ASP A 255 8.67 -28.03 -19.71
N ASN A 256 8.46 -26.71 -19.65
CA ASN A 256 8.19 -25.90 -20.82
C ASN A 256 9.54 -25.66 -21.54
N PRO A 257 9.77 -26.26 -22.72
CA PRO A 257 11.08 -26.20 -23.39
C PRO A 257 11.43 -24.81 -23.96
N ASP A 258 10.55 -23.82 -23.81
CA ASP A 258 10.72 -22.46 -24.35
C ASP A 258 11.04 -21.39 -23.28
N GLN A 259 11.41 -21.78 -22.06
CA GLN A 259 11.91 -20.82 -21.07
C GLN A 259 13.42 -20.61 -21.29
N PRO A 260 13.90 -19.38 -21.58
CA PRO A 260 15.33 -19.12 -21.66
C PRO A 260 15.96 -19.40 -20.29
N ASP A 261 16.99 -20.24 -20.27
CA ASP A 261 17.76 -20.62 -19.08
C ASP A 261 18.03 -19.39 -18.19
N ASP A 262 17.45 -19.38 -17.00
CA ASP A 262 17.78 -18.43 -15.94
C ASP A 262 19.21 -18.76 -15.47
N PRO A 263 20.21 -17.86 -15.66
CA PRO A 263 21.61 -18.22 -15.44
C PRO A 263 22.03 -18.28 -13.96
N ASP A 264 21.13 -18.12 -12.98
CA ASP A 264 21.50 -18.06 -11.56
C ASP A 264 20.95 -19.21 -10.68
N GLY A 265 20.72 -20.38 -11.27
CA GLY A 265 20.32 -21.59 -10.53
C GLY A 265 21.32 -22.74 -10.62
N ASP A 266 22.49 -22.64 -9.94
CA ASP A 266 23.22 -23.76 -9.31
C ASP A 266 24.74 -23.49 -9.17
N VAL A 267 25.20 -23.03 -8.00
CA VAL A 267 26.54 -23.42 -7.51
C VAL A 267 26.60 -23.49 -5.98
N TYR A 268 26.09 -24.58 -5.40
CA TYR A 268 26.62 -25.11 -4.13
C TYR A 268 26.99 -26.60 -4.31
N ARG A 269 28.13 -26.86 -4.97
CA ARG A 269 28.83 -28.15 -4.84
C ARG A 269 29.96 -27.99 -3.83
N ILE A 270 29.67 -28.41 -2.61
CA ILE A 270 30.62 -28.55 -1.51
C ILE A 270 31.63 -29.63 -1.90
N PHE A 271 32.89 -29.26 -2.13
CA PHE A 271 34.01 -30.20 -2.14
C PHE A 271 34.77 -30.10 -0.81
N LEU A 272 34.67 -31.15 0.00
CA LEU A 272 35.61 -31.42 1.11
C LEU A 272 36.94 -31.92 0.52
N PRO A 273 38.11 -31.41 0.95
CA PRO A 273 39.36 -32.08 0.64
C PRO A 273 39.61 -33.24 1.61
N VAL A 274 39.69 -34.45 1.06
CA VAL A 274 40.30 -35.62 1.71
C VAL A 274 41.81 -35.50 1.53
N THR A 275 42.55 -35.38 2.63
CA THR A 275 44.02 -35.44 2.62
C THR A 275 44.46 -36.87 2.90
N MET A 276 45.03 -37.54 1.89
CA MET A 276 45.92 -38.70 2.06
C MET A 276 46.97 -38.68 0.94
N ASN A 277 48.17 -38.21 1.26
CA ASN A 277 49.41 -39.00 1.36
C ASN A 277 50.62 -38.07 1.41
#